data_AF-A0A453AGY7-F1
#
_entry.id   AF-A0A453AGY7-F1
#
_cell.length_a   1.000
_cell.length_b   1.000
_cell.length_c   1.000
_cell.angle_alpha   90.00
_cell.angle_beta   90.00
_cell.angle_gamma   90.00
#
_symmetry.space_group_name_H-M   'P 1'
#
loop_
_entity.id
_entity.type
_entity.pdbx_description
1 polymer ?
#
loop_
_entity_poly.entity_id
_entity_poly.type
_entity_poly.pdbx_seq_one_letter_code
_entity_poly.pdbx_strand_id
1 'polypeptide(L)'
;MGSTHLPIVGLNASTTPSLSTIRPVNSAGAAFQPSAPSRTSKKKSRRVQSLRDGGDGGVSDPNQSIRQGLAGIIDLPKEGTSAPEVDISHGSEEPRGSYQMNGILNEAHNGRHASLSKVVEFCMALGGKTPIHSVLVANNGMAAAKFMRSVRTWANETFGSEKAIQLIAMATPEDMRINAEHIRIADQFVEVPGGTNNNNYANVQLIVEIAVRTGVSAVWPGWGHASENPELPDALNANGIVFLGPPSSSMNALGDKVGSALIAQAAGVPTLPWSGSQVEIPLEVCLDSIPADMYRKACVSTTEEALASCQMIGYPAMIKASWGGGGKGIRKVNNDDDVRALFKQVQGEVPGSPIFIMRLASQSRHLEVQLLCDQYGNVAALHSRDCSVQRRHQKIIEEGPVTVAPRETVKELEQAARRLAKAVGYVGAATVEYLYSMETGEYYFLELNPRLQVEHPVTEWIAEVNLPAAQVAVGMGIPLWQVPGNNYIIVSFLVTFPCYFCA
;
A
#
# COMPACT_ATOMS: atom_id res chain seq x y z
N MET A 1 -58.68 12.61 22.53
CA MET A 1 -59.30 13.34 21.42
C MET A 1 -58.65 12.85 20.12
N GLY A 2 -59.45 12.33 19.18
CA GLY A 2 -59.08 11.95 17.78
C GLY A 2 -58.17 10.72 17.64
N SER A 3 -58.61 9.50 17.28
CA SER A 3 -59.17 9.04 15.98
C SER A 3 -58.11 9.12 14.86
N THR A 4 -57.78 8.11 14.04
CA THR A 4 -58.57 6.97 13.54
C THR A 4 -57.67 5.98 12.77
N HIS A 5 -58.02 4.70 12.82
CA HIS A 5 -57.65 3.65 11.86
C HIS A 5 -58.26 3.89 10.46
N LEU A 6 -57.57 3.46 9.40
CA LEU A 6 -58.09 3.17 8.05
C LEU A 6 -57.19 2.09 7.36
N PRO A 7 -57.66 1.36 6.33
CA PRO A 7 -57.69 -0.11 6.34
C PRO A 7 -57.07 -0.80 5.11
N ILE A 8 -57.08 -2.13 5.15
CA ILE A 8 -56.80 -3.09 4.06
C ILE A 8 -58.03 -3.21 3.14
N VAL A 9 -57.82 -3.19 1.82
CA VAL A 9 -58.67 -3.85 0.81
C VAL A 9 -57.79 -4.34 -0.34
N GLY A 10 -57.88 -5.63 -0.69
CA GLY A 10 -57.40 -6.19 -1.95
C GLY A 10 -58.56 -6.47 -2.90
N LEU A 11 -58.26 -6.71 -4.20
CA LEU A 11 -59.03 -7.57 -5.10
C LEU A 11 -58.30 -7.83 -6.43
N ASN A 12 -58.43 -9.07 -6.88
CA ASN A 12 -57.92 -9.70 -8.11
C ASN A 12 -58.49 -9.10 -9.41
N ALA A 13 -57.76 -9.26 -10.53
CA ALA A 13 -58.30 -9.88 -11.76
C ALA A 13 -57.20 -10.18 -12.81
N SER A 14 -57.33 -11.37 -13.38
CA SER A 14 -56.63 -11.98 -14.52
C SER A 14 -56.86 -11.29 -15.87
N THR A 15 -55.86 -11.33 -16.77
CA THR A 15 -56.04 -11.70 -18.20
C THR A 15 -54.69 -11.91 -18.90
N THR A 16 -54.50 -13.08 -19.48
CA THR A 16 -53.50 -13.44 -20.52
C THR A 16 -53.80 -12.73 -21.85
N PRO A 17 -52.80 -12.61 -22.73
CA PRO A 17 -52.89 -13.38 -23.99
C PRO A 17 -51.59 -14.08 -24.40
N SER A 18 -51.77 -15.16 -25.18
CA SER A 18 -50.75 -16.07 -25.70
C SER A 18 -50.36 -15.80 -27.16
N LEU A 19 -49.11 -16.19 -27.48
CA LEU A 19 -48.58 -16.70 -28.75
C LEU A 19 -48.48 -15.78 -29.99
N SER A 20 -47.25 -15.54 -30.45
CA SER A 20 -46.82 -16.06 -31.77
C SER A 20 -45.30 -15.94 -31.99
N THR A 21 -44.81 -16.95 -32.70
CA THR A 21 -43.44 -17.33 -33.04
C THR A 21 -42.93 -16.57 -34.26
N ILE A 22 -41.80 -15.83 -34.21
CA ILE A 22 -40.99 -15.52 -35.41
C ILE A 22 -39.47 -15.52 -35.12
N ARG A 23 -38.82 -16.47 -35.83
CA ARG A 23 -37.43 -16.78 -36.19
C ARG A 23 -36.22 -15.89 -35.78
N PRO A 24 -35.05 -16.53 -35.53
CA PRO A 24 -33.76 -15.87 -35.47
C PRO A 24 -33.21 -15.54 -36.86
N VAL A 25 -32.61 -14.35 -37.02
CA VAL A 25 -31.86 -13.96 -38.22
C VAL A 25 -30.40 -14.34 -38.01
N ASN A 26 -29.96 -15.37 -38.74
CA ASN A 26 -28.55 -15.57 -39.08
C ASN A 26 -28.16 -14.55 -40.16
N SER A 27 -27.07 -13.82 -39.97
CA SER A 27 -26.27 -13.29 -41.07
C SER A 27 -24.82 -13.74 -40.89
N ALA A 28 -24.37 -14.47 -41.90
CA ALA A 28 -23.02 -14.98 -42.02
C ALA A 28 -22.07 -13.91 -42.54
N GLY A 29 -20.79 -14.03 -42.14
CA GLY A 29 -19.67 -13.93 -43.07
C GLY A 29 -19.10 -12.55 -43.34
N ALA A 30 -18.03 -12.20 -42.64
CA ALA A 30 -16.87 -11.56 -43.24
C ALA A 30 -15.62 -11.89 -42.41
N ALA A 31 -14.91 -12.94 -42.83
CA ALA A 31 -13.58 -13.28 -42.32
C ALA A 31 -12.57 -12.26 -42.87
N PHE A 32 -11.91 -11.51 -41.98
CA PHE A 32 -10.73 -10.72 -42.32
C PHE A 32 -9.48 -11.59 -42.12
N GLN A 33 -8.80 -11.93 -43.21
CA GLN A 33 -7.45 -12.48 -43.19
C GLN A 33 -6.43 -11.36 -42.91
N PRO A 34 -5.40 -11.58 -42.08
CA PRO A 34 -4.22 -10.72 -42.09
C PRO A 34 -3.22 -11.23 -43.13
N SER A 35 -2.90 -10.36 -44.09
CA SER A 35 -1.83 -10.52 -45.06
C SER A 35 -0.45 -10.38 -44.39
N ALA A 36 0.44 -11.31 -44.71
CA ALA A 36 1.86 -11.21 -44.39
C ALA A 36 2.55 -10.16 -45.26
N PRO A 37 3.58 -9.46 -44.74
CA PRO A 37 4.65 -8.96 -45.58
C PRO A 37 5.95 -9.70 -45.27
N SER A 38 6.47 -10.33 -46.31
CA SER A 38 7.86 -10.77 -46.43
C SER A 38 8.78 -9.54 -46.48
N ARG A 39 9.81 -9.51 -45.63
CA ARG A 39 11.08 -8.88 -46.02
C ARG A 39 12.26 -9.39 -45.19
N THR A 40 13.21 -9.89 -45.95
CA THR A 40 14.54 -10.35 -45.60
C THR A 40 15.39 -9.21 -45.03
N SER A 41 16.09 -9.45 -43.92
CA SER A 41 17.35 -8.75 -43.65
C SER A 41 18.32 -9.64 -42.86
N LYS A 42 19.51 -9.79 -43.44
CA LYS A 42 20.65 -10.56 -42.94
C LYS A 42 21.19 -9.92 -41.66
N LYS A 43 21.38 -10.69 -40.59
CA LYS A 43 22.40 -10.40 -39.58
C LYS A 43 23.26 -11.63 -39.32
N LYS A 44 24.55 -11.45 -39.60
CA LYS A 44 25.64 -12.40 -39.46
C LYS A 44 25.83 -12.77 -37.99
N SER A 45 25.76 -14.06 -37.69
CA SER A 45 26.35 -14.66 -36.49
C SER A 45 27.87 -14.59 -36.59
N ARG A 46 28.53 -13.95 -35.62
CA ARG A 46 29.98 -14.09 -35.40
C ARG A 46 30.20 -15.20 -34.40
N ARG A 47 30.61 -16.34 -34.93
CA ARG A 47 31.22 -17.47 -34.25
C ARG A 47 32.66 -17.06 -33.88
N VAL A 48 33.02 -17.12 -32.60
CA VAL A 48 34.42 -17.20 -32.19
C VAL A 48 34.60 -18.57 -31.55
N GLN A 49 35.53 -19.32 -32.13
CA GLN A 49 35.92 -20.66 -31.72
C GLN A 49 37.44 -20.66 -31.65
N SER A 50 37.99 -20.91 -30.47
CA SER A 50 39.35 -21.42 -30.21
C SER A 50 39.52 -21.49 -28.70
N LEU A 51 40.18 -22.45 -28.07
CA LEU A 51 40.80 -23.72 -28.42
C LEU A 51 40.97 -24.43 -27.06
N ARG A 52 40.90 -25.76 -27.06
CA ARG A 52 41.22 -26.60 -25.89
C ARG A 52 42.72 -26.56 -25.63
N ASP A 53 43.11 -26.67 -24.37
CA ASP A 53 44.08 -27.67 -23.92
C ASP A 53 43.83 -28.01 -22.44
N GLY A 54 43.96 -29.30 -22.13
CA GLY A 54 43.54 -29.93 -20.87
C GLY A 54 44.62 -29.97 -19.79
N GLY A 55 44.23 -30.50 -18.63
CA GLY A 55 45.14 -30.75 -17.52
C GLY A 55 44.40 -31.03 -16.21
N ASP A 56 44.31 -32.32 -15.92
CA ASP A 56 43.79 -33.07 -14.78
C ASP A 56 44.01 -32.50 -13.35
N GLY A 57 43.14 -32.91 -12.42
CA GLY A 57 43.46 -33.02 -10.99
C GLY A 57 42.60 -32.21 -9.99
N GLY A 58 41.89 -32.92 -9.11
CA GLY A 58 41.63 -32.46 -7.74
C GLY A 58 40.17 -32.31 -7.32
N VAL A 59 39.64 -33.35 -6.68
CA VAL A 59 38.42 -33.30 -5.86
C VAL A 59 38.72 -32.46 -4.60
N SER A 60 37.90 -31.45 -4.30
CA SER A 60 37.84 -30.87 -2.95
C SER A 60 36.45 -30.31 -2.63
N ASP A 61 35.84 -30.96 -1.65
CA ASP A 61 34.70 -30.57 -0.83
C ASP A 61 35.03 -29.30 -0.01
N PRO A 62 34.20 -28.24 0.03
CA PRO A 62 34.37 -27.13 0.96
C PRO A 62 33.25 -27.14 2.00
N ASN A 63 33.45 -27.95 3.05
CA ASN A 63 32.69 -27.86 4.28
C ASN A 63 33.68 -27.79 5.46
N GLN A 64 34.44 -26.69 5.60
CA GLN A 64 35.04 -26.32 6.90
C GLN A 64 35.68 -24.92 6.98
N SER A 65 35.25 -24.20 8.01
CA SER A 65 35.86 -23.04 8.70
C SER A 65 35.84 -21.71 7.92
N ILE A 66 35.48 -20.55 8.50
CA ILE A 66 36.03 -19.98 9.74
C ILE A 66 34.94 -19.21 10.50
N ARG A 67 34.61 -19.70 11.70
CA ARG A 67 34.26 -18.86 12.86
C ARG A 67 35.56 -18.63 13.62
N GLN A 68 36.00 -17.39 13.80
CA GLN A 68 36.80 -16.91 14.94
C GLN A 68 37.13 -15.43 14.73
N GLY A 69 36.88 -14.60 15.76
CA GLY A 69 37.37 -13.22 15.82
C GLY A 69 36.50 -12.24 16.60
N LEU A 70 36.26 -12.49 17.89
CA LEU A 70 35.82 -11.44 18.84
C LEU A 70 36.62 -11.61 20.14
N ALA A 71 37.54 -10.70 20.44
CA ALA A 71 38.13 -10.48 21.76
C ALA A 71 38.88 -9.15 21.84
N GLY A 72 38.53 -8.33 22.85
CA GLY A 72 39.28 -7.17 23.37
C GLY A 72 38.91 -5.82 22.75
N ILE A 73 38.67 -4.72 23.47
CA ILE A 73 38.97 -4.32 24.85
C ILE A 73 37.91 -3.29 25.31
N ILE A 74 37.46 -3.42 26.55
CA ILE A 74 36.63 -2.46 27.30
C ILE A 74 37.58 -1.54 28.08
N ASP A 75 37.34 -0.23 28.09
CA ASP A 75 37.71 0.63 29.22
C ASP A 75 36.69 1.77 29.41
N LEU A 76 36.26 1.96 30.65
CA LEU A 76 35.31 2.96 31.14
C LEU A 76 36.04 4.26 31.56
N PRO A 77 35.34 5.41 31.66
CA PRO A 77 35.95 6.71 31.94
C PRO A 77 36.14 6.97 33.45
N LYS A 78 37.10 7.85 33.79
CA LYS A 78 37.22 8.50 35.11
C LYS A 78 37.21 10.02 34.97
N GLU A 79 36.46 10.66 35.87
CA GLU A 79 36.35 12.10 36.10
C GLU A 79 37.68 12.77 36.50
N GLY A 80 37.77 14.09 36.28
CA GLY A 80 38.66 14.95 37.09
C GLY A 80 39.24 16.19 36.41
N THR A 81 38.51 17.31 36.51
CA THR A 81 39.00 18.68 36.83
C THR A 81 40.00 19.44 35.93
N SER A 82 39.67 20.74 35.80
CA SER A 82 40.49 21.96 35.62
C SER A 82 40.67 22.54 34.21
N ALA A 83 40.10 23.74 34.05
CA ALA A 83 40.51 24.74 33.05
C ALA A 83 41.91 25.29 33.40
N PRO A 84 42.64 25.90 32.46
CA PRO A 84 42.48 27.35 32.31
C PRO A 84 42.67 27.93 30.88
N GLU A 85 42.13 29.14 30.77
CA GLU A 85 42.62 30.35 30.08
C GLU A 85 42.78 30.47 28.56
N VAL A 86 42.32 31.65 28.15
CA VAL A 86 42.24 32.29 26.84
C VAL A 86 43.62 32.79 26.42
N ASP A 87 43.93 32.72 25.12
CA ASP A 87 44.78 33.77 24.53
C ASP A 87 44.34 34.13 23.10
N ILE A 88 44.36 35.43 22.83
CA ILE A 88 43.91 36.12 21.63
C ILE A 88 45.16 36.61 20.91
N SER A 89 45.34 36.32 19.61
CA SER A 89 45.80 37.33 18.64
C SER A 89 46.04 36.82 17.21
N HIS A 90 45.69 37.72 16.29
CA HIS A 90 46.20 37.94 14.93
C HIS A 90 45.64 37.10 13.78
N GLY A 91 44.85 37.78 12.95
CA GLY A 91 44.44 37.32 11.63
C GLY A 91 45.24 37.97 10.51
N SER A 92 44.95 37.52 9.29
CA SER A 92 44.87 38.33 8.07
C SER A 92 44.57 37.44 6.85
N GLU A 93 43.61 37.91 6.04
CA GLU A 93 43.43 37.74 4.59
C GLU A 93 42.73 36.50 3.99
N GLU A 94 41.55 36.78 3.41
CA GLU A 94 40.83 35.99 2.38
C GLU A 94 41.57 35.99 1.02
N PRO A 95 41.11 35.15 0.07
CA PRO A 95 40.28 35.75 -0.98
C PRO A 95 39.02 34.95 -1.38
N ARG A 96 37.89 35.65 -1.34
CA ARG A 96 36.73 35.68 -2.26
C ARG A 96 36.50 34.50 -3.24
N GLY A 97 35.36 33.84 -3.04
CA GLY A 97 34.57 33.18 -4.08
C GLY A 97 33.07 33.36 -3.77
N SER A 98 32.39 34.21 -4.54
CA SER A 98 31.00 34.63 -4.35
C SER A 98 29.99 33.65 -4.96
N TYR A 99 29.05 33.13 -4.16
CA TYR A 99 27.73 32.67 -4.65
C TYR A 99 26.64 33.10 -3.67
N GLN A 100 25.71 33.93 -4.16
CA GLN A 100 24.61 34.52 -3.40
C GLN A 100 23.61 33.47 -2.92
N MET A 101 23.40 33.44 -1.60
CA MET A 101 22.29 32.76 -0.92
C MET A 101 21.33 33.84 -0.43
N ASN A 102 20.09 33.85 -0.91
CA ASN A 102 19.03 34.69 -0.33
C ASN A 102 18.54 34.02 0.97
N GLY A 103 19.21 34.32 2.07
CA GLY A 103 18.77 34.00 3.42
C GLY A 103 17.62 34.90 3.85
N ILE A 104 16.47 34.31 4.14
CA ILE A 104 15.43 34.97 4.94
C ILE A 104 15.89 34.91 6.38
N LEU A 105 16.37 36.04 6.90
CA LEU A 105 16.69 36.25 8.30
C LEU A 105 15.40 36.25 9.14
N ASN A 106 15.46 35.57 10.29
CA ASN A 106 14.49 35.66 11.37
C ASN A 106 14.34 37.11 11.86
N GLU A 107 13.16 37.70 11.68
CA GLU A 107 12.80 38.93 12.37
C GLU A 107 12.26 38.60 13.77
N ALA A 108 13.04 38.95 14.79
CA ALA A 108 12.55 39.15 16.14
C ALA A 108 12.12 40.61 16.29
N HIS A 109 10.82 40.88 16.32
CA HIS A 109 10.27 42.12 16.87
C HIS A 109 9.17 41.84 17.91
N ASN A 110 9.44 42.37 19.10
CA ASN A 110 8.68 42.25 20.33
C ASN A 110 7.36 43.02 20.27
N GLY A 111 6.25 42.42 20.73
CA GLY A 111 5.03 43.16 21.11
C GLY A 111 3.81 43.05 20.20
N ARG A 112 3.25 41.85 20.07
CA ARG A 112 1.83 41.52 19.81
C ARG A 112 1.70 40.04 20.15
N HIS A 113 0.61 39.62 20.80
CA HIS A 113 0.30 38.19 21.01
C HIS A 113 0.73 37.39 19.77
N ALA A 114 1.70 36.49 19.90
CA ALA A 114 2.18 35.67 18.79
C ALA A 114 0.96 34.94 18.23
N SER A 115 0.48 35.37 17.07
CA SER A 115 -0.64 34.68 16.42
C SER A 115 -0.08 33.33 16.03
N LEU A 116 -0.45 32.29 16.77
CA LEU A 116 -0.12 30.92 16.42
C LEU A 116 -0.61 30.71 14.98
N SER A 117 0.20 30.07 14.14
CA SER A 117 -0.25 29.72 12.79
C SER A 117 -1.61 29.01 12.91
N LYS A 118 -2.60 29.38 12.07
CA LYS A 118 -3.95 28.77 12.09
C LYS A 118 -3.90 27.23 12.10
N VAL A 119 -2.87 26.65 11.50
CA VAL A 119 -2.60 25.21 11.49
C VAL A 119 -2.24 24.68 12.88
N VAL A 120 -1.43 25.42 13.66
CA VAL A 120 -1.13 25.08 15.06
C VAL A 120 -2.38 25.15 15.91
N GLU A 121 -3.15 26.25 15.79
CA GLU A 121 -4.40 26.41 16.54
C GLU A 121 -5.38 25.28 16.23
N PHE A 122 -5.57 24.96 14.95
CA PHE A 122 -6.40 23.83 14.50
C PHE A 122 -5.91 22.49 15.06
N CYS A 123 -4.62 22.20 14.93
CA CYS A 123 -4.04 20.95 15.41
C CYS A 123 -4.28 20.79 16.91
N MET A 124 -3.95 21.81 17.70
CA MET A 124 -4.09 21.78 19.16
C MET A 124 -5.57 21.74 19.59
N ALA A 125 -6.45 22.50 18.93
CA ALA A 125 -7.88 22.52 19.24
C ALA A 125 -8.55 21.17 19.04
N LEU A 126 -8.07 20.37 18.08
CA LEU A 126 -8.58 19.02 17.81
C LEU A 126 -7.80 17.91 18.57
N GLY A 127 -6.93 18.27 19.52
CA GLY A 127 -6.16 17.31 20.31
C GLY A 127 -4.98 16.66 19.58
N GLY A 128 -4.58 17.24 18.44
CA GLY A 128 -3.33 16.90 17.77
C GLY A 128 -2.09 17.37 18.54
N LYS A 129 -0.94 16.83 18.17
CA LYS A 129 0.35 17.04 18.86
C LYS A 129 1.43 17.61 17.96
N THR A 130 1.34 17.34 16.66
CA THR A 130 2.39 17.65 15.69
C THR A 130 1.80 18.44 14.52
N PRO A 131 1.75 19.78 14.60
CA PRO A 131 1.26 20.59 13.49
C PRO A 131 2.06 20.31 12.20
N ILE A 132 1.36 19.99 11.11
CA ILE A 132 1.97 19.74 9.80
C ILE A 132 1.80 20.97 8.93
N HIS A 133 2.90 21.71 8.72
CA HIS A 133 2.91 22.92 7.90
C HIS A 133 3.34 22.66 6.47
N SER A 134 4.08 21.58 6.25
CA SER A 134 4.63 21.24 4.94
C SER A 134 4.69 19.73 4.73
N VAL A 135 4.42 19.31 3.49
CA VAL A 135 4.44 17.91 3.08
C VAL A 135 5.30 17.73 1.83
N LEU A 136 6.31 16.87 1.90
CA LEU A 136 6.98 16.34 0.72
C LEU A 136 6.14 15.21 0.13
N VAL A 137 5.78 15.36 -1.14
CA VAL A 137 5.06 14.34 -1.90
C VAL A 137 6.08 13.46 -2.61
N ALA A 138 6.36 12.30 -2.02
CA ALA A 138 7.30 11.30 -2.53
C ALA A 138 6.63 10.38 -3.57
N ASN A 139 5.94 10.98 -4.53
CA ASN A 139 5.22 10.29 -5.60
C ASN A 139 5.04 11.24 -6.79
N ASN A 140 4.58 10.72 -7.93
CA ASN A 140 4.29 11.47 -9.15
C ASN A 140 2.90 11.13 -9.72
N GLY A 141 2.64 11.58 -10.94
CA GLY A 141 1.42 11.25 -11.69
C GLY A 141 0.11 11.59 -10.95
N MET A 142 -0.87 10.70 -11.08
CA MET A 142 -2.20 10.88 -10.49
C MET A 142 -2.18 10.87 -8.95
N ALA A 143 -1.27 10.10 -8.34
CA ALA A 143 -1.18 10.01 -6.88
C ALA A 143 -0.87 11.38 -6.28
N ALA A 144 0.21 12.00 -6.75
CA ALA A 144 0.64 13.30 -6.30
C ALA A 144 -0.40 14.38 -6.61
N ALA A 145 -0.96 14.40 -7.83
CA ALA A 145 -1.96 15.39 -8.22
C ALA A 145 -3.24 15.29 -7.38
N LYS A 146 -3.75 14.08 -7.14
CA LYS A 146 -4.96 13.85 -6.33
C LYS A 146 -4.72 14.25 -4.87
N PHE A 147 -3.61 13.83 -4.27
CA PHE A 147 -3.26 14.23 -2.91
C PHE A 147 -3.19 15.74 -2.77
N MET A 148 -2.46 16.41 -3.67
CA MET A 148 -2.29 17.86 -3.57
C MET A 148 -3.63 18.59 -3.72
N ARG A 149 -4.45 18.25 -4.73
CA ARG A 149 -5.77 18.88 -4.90
C ARG A 149 -6.65 18.69 -3.66
N SER A 150 -6.73 17.47 -3.13
CA SER A 150 -7.50 17.16 -1.93
C SER A 150 -7.04 17.97 -0.70
N VAL A 151 -5.73 18.08 -0.49
CA VAL A 151 -5.19 18.87 0.63
C VAL A 151 -5.42 20.36 0.41
N ARG A 152 -5.31 20.88 -0.82
CA ARG A 152 -5.60 22.29 -1.14
C ARG A 152 -7.07 22.65 -0.87
N THR A 153 -8.00 21.83 -1.35
CA THR A 153 -9.44 22.03 -1.12
C THR A 153 -9.74 22.10 0.37
N TRP A 154 -9.29 21.10 1.12
CA TRP A 154 -9.47 21.06 2.57
C TRP A 154 -8.77 22.22 3.29
N ALA A 155 -7.56 22.61 2.87
CA ALA A 155 -6.84 23.72 3.46
C ALA A 155 -7.55 25.06 3.22
N ASN A 156 -8.14 25.25 2.03
CA ASN A 156 -8.94 26.43 1.74
C ASN A 156 -10.21 26.49 2.59
N GLU A 157 -10.94 25.38 2.67
CA GLU A 157 -12.16 25.27 3.47
C GLU A 157 -11.90 25.47 4.97
N THR A 158 -10.79 24.94 5.48
CA THR A 158 -10.47 24.94 6.91
C THR A 158 -9.77 26.23 7.35
N PHE A 159 -8.82 26.74 6.55
CA PHE A 159 -7.95 27.85 6.94
C PHE A 159 -8.20 29.16 6.17
N GLY A 160 -9.05 29.11 5.13
CA GLY A 160 -9.25 30.21 4.19
C GLY A 160 -8.08 30.42 3.23
N SER A 161 -7.18 29.43 3.10
CA SER A 161 -6.04 29.50 2.21
C SER A 161 -5.62 28.12 1.72
N GLU A 162 -5.64 27.94 0.40
CA GLU A 162 -5.07 26.77 -0.27
C GLU A 162 -3.59 26.54 0.10
N LYS A 163 -2.87 27.60 0.50
CA LYS A 163 -1.44 27.56 0.86
C LYS A 163 -1.17 27.43 2.36
N ALA A 164 -2.18 27.15 3.18
CA ALA A 164 -1.97 26.93 4.61
C ALA A 164 -1.08 25.72 4.92
N ILE A 165 -1.07 24.72 4.02
CA ILE A 165 -0.07 23.64 4.00
C ILE A 165 0.77 23.77 2.74
N GLN A 166 2.08 23.84 2.92
CA GLN A 166 3.03 23.90 1.83
C GLN A 166 3.24 22.51 1.24
N LEU A 167 3.14 22.39 -0.09
CA LEU A 167 3.28 21.11 -0.78
C LEU A 167 4.52 21.12 -1.67
N ILE A 168 5.44 20.18 -1.44
CA ILE A 168 6.70 20.07 -2.14
C ILE A 168 6.67 18.81 -3.02
N ALA A 169 6.91 18.95 -4.33
CA ALA A 169 7.01 17.82 -5.25
C ALA A 169 8.46 17.32 -5.38
N MET A 170 8.65 16.02 -5.54
CA MET A 170 9.82 15.48 -6.25
C MET A 170 9.53 15.50 -7.75
N ALA A 171 10.50 15.84 -8.58
CA ALA A 171 10.32 15.95 -10.04
C ALA A 171 11.50 15.33 -10.80
N THR A 172 11.23 14.29 -11.58
CA THR A 172 12.23 13.74 -12.52
C THR A 172 12.33 14.59 -13.79
N PRO A 173 13.44 14.53 -14.54
CA PRO A 173 13.53 15.11 -15.88
C PRO A 173 12.42 14.64 -16.82
N GLU A 174 11.96 13.40 -16.69
CA GLU A 174 10.84 12.85 -17.45
C GLU A 174 9.52 13.53 -17.11
N ASP A 175 9.21 13.66 -15.81
CA ASP A 175 7.98 14.32 -15.33
C ASP A 175 7.95 15.81 -15.71
N MET A 176 9.10 16.50 -15.60
CA MET A 176 9.23 17.90 -16.02
C MET A 176 9.04 18.07 -17.53
N ARG A 177 9.60 17.17 -18.35
CA ARG A 177 9.51 17.22 -19.81
C ARG A 177 8.08 17.11 -20.31
N ILE A 178 7.23 16.33 -19.64
CA ILE A 178 5.81 16.20 -19.96
C ILE A 178 4.93 17.26 -19.27
N ASN A 179 5.54 18.21 -18.56
CA ASN A 179 4.84 19.23 -17.78
C ASN A 179 3.83 18.62 -16.80
N ALA A 180 4.27 17.60 -16.06
CA ALA A 180 3.42 16.79 -15.19
C ALA A 180 2.64 17.67 -14.20
N GLU A 181 1.35 17.37 -14.05
CA GLU A 181 0.42 18.24 -13.34
C GLU A 181 0.79 18.46 -11.86
N HIS A 182 1.27 17.42 -11.16
CA HIS A 182 1.68 17.53 -9.77
C HIS A 182 2.79 18.57 -9.54
N ILE A 183 3.70 18.75 -10.51
CA ILE A 183 4.77 19.77 -10.45
C ILE A 183 4.16 21.18 -10.50
N ARG A 184 3.11 21.38 -11.30
CA ARG A 184 2.41 22.68 -11.42
C ARG A 184 1.57 23.04 -10.20
N ILE A 185 1.04 22.03 -9.49
CA ILE A 185 0.20 22.23 -8.29
C ILE A 185 1.04 22.52 -7.05
N ALA A 186 2.25 21.94 -6.98
CA ALA A 186 3.15 22.10 -5.85
C ALA A 186 3.57 23.57 -5.66
N ASP A 187 3.79 23.97 -4.41
CA ASP A 187 4.35 25.31 -4.12
C ASP A 187 5.81 25.39 -4.55
N GLN A 188 6.52 24.27 -4.42
CA GLN A 188 7.92 24.10 -4.76
C GLN A 188 8.13 22.68 -5.29
N PHE A 189 9.17 22.48 -6.09
CA PHE A 189 9.60 21.14 -6.46
C PHE A 189 11.12 21.01 -6.34
N VAL A 190 11.56 19.78 -6.13
CA VAL A 190 12.96 19.39 -6.06
C VAL A 190 13.24 18.47 -7.24
N GLU A 191 14.20 18.84 -8.08
CA GLU A 191 14.67 17.97 -9.14
C GLU A 191 15.38 16.74 -8.55
N VAL A 192 15.03 15.55 -9.06
CA VAL A 192 15.58 14.26 -8.63
C VAL A 192 16.08 13.46 -9.83
N PRO A 193 16.96 12.46 -9.63
CA PRO A 193 17.50 11.66 -10.75
C PRO A 193 16.39 11.01 -11.60
N GLY A 194 16.58 11.00 -12.91
CA GLY A 194 15.67 10.34 -13.84
C GLY A 194 15.81 8.81 -13.90
N GLY A 195 15.12 8.20 -14.84
CA GLY A 195 15.16 6.75 -15.07
C GLY A 195 14.20 5.96 -14.16
N THR A 196 14.54 4.71 -13.85
CA THR A 196 13.69 3.82 -13.04
C THR A 196 13.48 4.35 -11.63
N ASN A 197 12.34 4.01 -11.02
CA ASN A 197 11.91 4.57 -9.74
C ASN A 197 12.88 4.32 -8.56
N ASN A 198 13.71 3.28 -8.62
CA ASN A 198 14.78 3.01 -7.65
C ASN A 198 15.80 4.16 -7.50
N ASN A 199 15.89 5.04 -8.50
CA ASN A 199 16.77 6.21 -8.46
C ASN A 199 16.09 7.45 -7.85
N ASN A 200 14.76 7.43 -7.70
CA ASN A 200 13.95 8.60 -7.33
C ASN A 200 12.86 8.25 -6.30
N TYR A 201 11.62 8.06 -6.74
CA TYR A 201 10.43 7.93 -5.87
C TYR A 201 10.43 6.68 -4.99
N ALA A 202 11.21 5.65 -5.35
CA ALA A 202 11.39 4.43 -4.55
C ALA A 202 12.69 4.42 -3.74
N ASN A 203 13.50 5.50 -3.80
CA ASN A 203 14.78 5.60 -3.12
C ASN A 203 14.60 6.23 -1.73
N VAL A 204 14.60 5.39 -0.68
CA VAL A 204 14.36 5.84 0.69
C VAL A 204 15.41 6.86 1.14
N GLN A 205 16.68 6.62 0.87
CA GLN A 205 17.77 7.50 1.28
C GLN A 205 17.61 8.90 0.66
N LEU A 206 17.30 8.97 -0.64
CA LEU A 206 17.06 10.22 -1.34
C LEU A 206 15.82 10.96 -0.80
N ILE A 207 14.72 10.25 -0.56
CA ILE A 207 13.50 10.86 -0.03
C ILE A 207 13.79 11.51 1.33
N VAL A 208 14.50 10.80 2.21
CA VAL A 208 14.87 11.30 3.55
C VAL A 208 15.82 12.49 3.43
N GLU A 209 16.84 12.42 2.57
CA GLU A 209 17.76 13.55 2.32
C GLU A 209 17.01 14.81 1.88
N ILE A 210 16.08 14.67 0.93
CA ILE A 210 15.26 15.79 0.43
C ILE A 210 14.37 16.31 1.55
N ALA A 211 13.73 15.43 2.31
CA ALA A 211 12.82 15.82 3.38
C ALA A 211 13.55 16.62 4.48
N VAL A 212 14.75 16.17 4.87
CA VAL A 212 15.62 16.89 5.82
C VAL A 212 16.08 18.22 5.24
N ARG A 213 16.58 18.23 3.99
CA ARG A 213 17.09 19.46 3.34
C ARG A 213 16.00 20.53 3.17
N THR A 214 14.77 20.11 2.91
CA THR A 214 13.63 21.01 2.73
C THR A 214 12.94 21.38 4.05
N GLY A 215 13.26 20.71 5.16
CA GLY A 215 12.68 20.97 6.47
C GLY A 215 11.18 20.69 6.53
N VAL A 216 10.70 19.68 5.81
CA VAL A 216 9.26 19.36 5.78
C VAL A 216 8.77 18.76 7.09
N SER A 217 7.52 19.05 7.46
CA SER A 217 6.88 18.44 8.64
C SER A 217 6.54 16.97 8.41
N ALA A 218 6.20 16.60 7.16
CA ALA A 218 5.76 15.26 6.83
C ALA A 218 6.14 14.83 5.40
N VAL A 219 6.08 13.52 5.16
CA VAL A 219 6.20 12.90 3.83
C VAL A 219 4.97 12.08 3.52
N TRP A 220 4.41 12.26 2.32
CA TRP A 220 3.34 11.42 1.79
C TRP A 220 3.84 10.57 0.62
N PRO A 221 3.81 9.23 0.71
CA PRO A 221 4.29 8.36 -0.35
C PRO A 221 3.17 7.89 -1.32
N GLY A 222 1.90 8.06 -0.97
CA GLY A 222 0.77 7.59 -1.78
C GLY A 222 0.76 6.07 -2.00
N TRP A 223 0.73 5.65 -3.26
CA TRP A 223 0.78 4.24 -3.67
C TRP A 223 1.88 3.99 -4.70
N GLY A 224 2.37 2.75 -4.75
CA GLY A 224 3.56 2.39 -5.53
C GLY A 224 4.84 2.98 -4.94
N HIS A 225 5.95 2.85 -5.66
CA HIS A 225 7.26 3.34 -5.23
C HIS A 225 7.63 2.89 -3.80
N ALA A 226 7.98 3.81 -2.90
CA ALA A 226 8.34 3.51 -1.51
C ALA A 226 7.14 3.45 -0.54
N SER A 227 5.88 3.48 -1.01
CA SER A 227 4.69 3.50 -0.14
C SER A 227 4.54 2.27 0.76
N GLU A 228 5.07 1.13 0.34
CA GLU A 228 5.05 -0.13 1.09
C GLU A 228 6.46 -0.53 1.59
N ASN A 229 7.43 0.40 1.56
CA ASN A 229 8.78 0.14 2.04
C ASN A 229 8.88 0.48 3.55
N PRO A 230 9.08 -0.53 4.43
CA PRO A 230 9.10 -0.33 5.88
C PRO A 230 10.30 0.50 6.37
N GLU A 231 11.36 0.66 5.58
CA GLU A 231 12.53 1.48 5.96
C GLU A 231 12.20 2.98 5.94
N LEU A 232 11.26 3.41 5.10
CA LEU A 232 10.91 4.82 4.93
C LEU A 232 10.34 5.46 6.21
N PRO A 233 9.29 4.92 6.86
CA PRO A 233 8.77 5.51 8.09
C PRO A 233 9.82 5.61 9.21
N ASP A 234 10.67 4.59 9.40
CA ASP A 234 11.70 4.60 10.44
C ASP A 234 12.77 5.66 10.16
N ALA A 235 13.24 5.74 8.92
CA ALA A 235 14.26 6.72 8.52
C ALA A 235 13.75 8.16 8.62
N LEU A 236 12.47 8.40 8.35
CA LEU A 236 11.84 9.72 8.55
C LEU A 236 11.66 10.05 10.03
N ASN A 237 11.18 9.09 10.82
CA ASN A 237 10.96 9.26 12.26
C ASN A 237 12.27 9.57 13.01
N ALA A 238 13.39 8.94 12.60
CA ALA A 238 14.72 9.25 13.13
C ALA A 238 15.14 10.72 12.93
N ASN A 239 14.51 11.43 11.98
CA ASN A 239 14.74 12.84 11.68
C ASN A 239 13.59 13.75 12.16
N GLY A 240 12.64 13.22 12.94
CA GLY A 240 11.48 13.98 13.43
C GLY A 240 10.47 14.35 12.35
N ILE A 241 10.47 13.64 11.21
CA ILE A 241 9.59 13.89 10.07
C ILE A 241 8.45 12.87 10.08
N VAL A 242 7.20 13.34 10.02
CA VAL A 242 6.03 12.48 10.07
C VAL A 242 5.85 11.72 8.77
N PHE A 243 5.72 10.39 8.84
CA PHE A 243 5.29 9.58 7.72
C PHE A 243 3.75 9.51 7.66
N LEU A 244 3.15 9.92 6.54
CA LEU A 244 1.69 9.90 6.36
C LEU A 244 1.20 8.52 5.89
N GLY A 245 1.34 7.52 6.75
CA GLY A 245 0.96 6.13 6.52
C GLY A 245 1.23 5.27 7.76
N PRO A 246 1.20 3.93 7.63
CA PRO A 246 1.43 3.05 8.77
C PRO A 246 2.91 3.04 9.20
N PRO A 247 3.19 2.67 10.47
CA PRO A 247 4.56 2.48 10.92
C PRO A 247 5.21 1.24 10.28
N SER A 248 6.55 1.17 10.35
CA SER A 248 7.35 0.04 9.86
C SER A 248 6.91 -1.30 10.45
N SER A 249 6.56 -1.33 11.74
CA SER A 249 6.08 -2.53 12.44
C SER A 249 4.84 -3.13 11.77
N SER A 250 3.83 -2.31 11.47
CA SER A 250 2.61 -2.76 10.78
C SER A 250 2.89 -3.18 9.33
N MET A 251 3.78 -2.46 8.62
CA MET A 251 4.19 -2.83 7.27
C MET A 251 4.90 -4.19 7.23
N ASN A 252 5.84 -4.41 8.15
CA ASN A 252 6.58 -5.67 8.26
C ASN A 252 5.65 -6.85 8.61
N ALA A 253 4.69 -6.62 9.52
CA ALA A 253 3.71 -7.64 9.89
C ALA A 253 2.84 -8.09 8.71
N LEU A 254 2.54 -7.19 7.76
CA LEU A 254 1.56 -7.42 6.70
C LEU A 254 2.15 -7.58 5.30
N GLY A 255 3.43 -7.24 5.10
CA GLY A 255 4.09 -7.29 3.79
C GLY A 255 4.40 -8.71 3.30
N ASP A 256 4.46 -9.68 4.21
CA ASP A 256 4.61 -11.09 3.87
C ASP A 256 3.25 -11.80 3.82
N LYS A 257 2.89 -12.43 2.71
CA LYS A 257 1.56 -13.05 2.51
C LYS A 257 1.28 -14.20 3.49
N VAL A 258 2.30 -14.98 3.81
CA VAL A 258 2.20 -16.07 4.80
C VAL A 258 2.00 -15.50 6.20
N GLY A 259 2.86 -14.56 6.60
CA GLY A 259 2.77 -13.90 7.91
C GLY A 259 1.44 -13.16 8.11
N SER A 260 1.02 -12.40 7.10
CA SER A 260 -0.25 -11.67 7.08
C SER A 260 -1.45 -12.60 7.22
N ALA A 261 -1.45 -13.77 6.55
CA ALA A 261 -2.51 -14.77 6.70
C ALA A 261 -2.54 -15.41 8.11
N LEU A 262 -1.38 -15.69 8.71
CA LEU A 262 -1.29 -16.19 10.09
C LEU A 262 -1.80 -15.17 11.11
N ILE A 263 -1.47 -13.89 10.93
CA ILE A 263 -1.97 -12.80 11.77
C ILE A 263 -3.49 -12.64 11.58
N ALA A 264 -3.99 -12.71 10.35
CA ALA A 264 -5.42 -12.67 10.06
C ALA A 264 -6.18 -13.81 10.77
N GLN A 265 -5.67 -15.04 10.71
CA GLN A 265 -6.21 -16.18 11.46
C GLN A 265 -6.21 -15.93 12.97
N ALA A 266 -5.09 -15.48 13.53
CA ALA A 266 -4.97 -15.19 14.96
C ALA A 266 -5.91 -14.05 15.41
N ALA A 267 -6.21 -13.09 14.53
CA ALA A 267 -7.17 -12.01 14.74
C ALA A 267 -8.64 -12.42 14.53
N GLY A 268 -8.91 -13.70 14.23
CA GLY A 268 -10.25 -14.20 13.95
C GLY A 268 -10.86 -13.64 12.67
N VAL A 269 -10.02 -13.41 11.65
CA VAL A 269 -10.45 -13.07 10.29
C VAL A 269 -10.44 -14.35 9.46
N PRO A 270 -11.57 -14.73 8.82
CA PRO A 270 -11.62 -15.94 8.00
C PRO A 270 -10.58 -15.91 6.88
N THR A 271 -9.86 -17.00 6.65
CA THR A 271 -8.93 -17.17 5.52
C THR A 271 -9.36 -18.34 4.65
N LEU A 272 -9.06 -18.31 3.35
CA LEU A 272 -9.29 -19.48 2.49
C LEU A 272 -8.49 -20.68 2.99
N PRO A 273 -8.95 -21.92 2.78
CA PRO A 273 -8.14 -23.10 3.07
C PRO A 273 -6.77 -23.00 2.38
N TRP A 274 -5.70 -23.13 3.15
CA TRP A 274 -4.33 -22.96 2.71
C TRP A 274 -3.37 -23.82 3.54
N SER A 275 -2.11 -23.92 3.14
CA SER A 275 -1.12 -24.80 3.79
C SER A 275 -0.86 -24.43 5.26
N GLY A 276 -1.13 -23.18 5.66
CA GLY A 276 -1.09 -22.71 7.04
C GLY A 276 -2.40 -22.78 7.82
N SER A 277 -3.48 -23.35 7.27
CA SER A 277 -4.79 -23.36 7.96
C SER A 277 -4.79 -24.09 9.31
N GLN A 278 -3.88 -25.06 9.51
CA GLN A 278 -3.74 -25.81 10.77
C GLN A 278 -2.68 -25.20 11.71
N VAL A 279 -2.07 -24.07 11.32
CA VAL A 279 -1.07 -23.38 12.13
C VAL A 279 -1.79 -22.36 13.00
N GLU A 280 -1.93 -22.69 14.28
CA GLU A 280 -2.53 -21.81 15.29
C GLU A 280 -1.44 -21.15 16.12
N ILE A 281 -1.47 -19.82 16.19
CA ILE A 281 -0.52 -19.01 16.94
C ILE A 281 -1.34 -17.98 17.74
N PRO A 282 -1.11 -17.84 19.06
CA PRO A 282 -1.74 -16.78 19.84
C PRO A 282 -1.43 -15.41 19.25
N LEU A 283 -2.42 -14.51 19.24
CA LEU A 283 -2.28 -13.20 18.60
C LEU A 283 -1.12 -12.39 19.18
N GLU A 284 -0.91 -12.45 20.50
CA GLU A 284 0.17 -11.74 21.18
C GLU A 284 1.55 -12.16 20.65
N VAL A 285 1.72 -13.45 20.37
CA VAL A 285 2.98 -14.00 19.83
C VAL A 285 3.15 -13.59 18.36
N CYS A 286 2.08 -13.62 17.57
CA CYS A 286 2.09 -13.18 16.17
C CYS A 286 2.54 -11.72 15.99
N LEU A 287 2.16 -10.85 16.92
CA LEU A 287 2.44 -9.42 16.85
C LEU A 287 3.89 -9.06 17.21
N ASP A 288 4.52 -9.85 18.08
CA ASP A 288 5.94 -9.68 18.40
C ASP A 288 6.84 -10.25 17.30
N SER A 289 6.70 -11.54 17.02
CA SER A 289 7.44 -12.23 15.97
C SER A 289 6.84 -13.61 15.75
N ILE A 290 6.43 -13.90 14.51
CA ILE A 290 5.95 -15.22 14.14
C ILE A 290 7.09 -16.24 14.30
N PRO A 291 6.97 -17.25 15.18
CA PRO A 291 8.03 -18.23 15.40
C PRO A 291 8.42 -18.94 14.11
N ALA A 292 9.73 -19.07 13.85
CA ALA A 292 10.24 -19.58 12.57
C ALA A 292 9.76 -21.01 12.26
N ASP A 293 9.54 -21.84 13.28
CA ASP A 293 9.01 -23.19 13.14
C ASP A 293 7.53 -23.19 12.76
N MET A 294 6.72 -22.30 13.34
CA MET A 294 5.31 -22.10 12.95
C MET A 294 5.20 -21.53 11.53
N TYR A 295 6.00 -20.52 11.23
CA TYR A 295 6.09 -19.95 9.88
C TYR A 295 6.46 -21.04 8.86
N ARG A 296 7.48 -21.85 9.16
CA ARG A 296 7.89 -22.95 8.27
C ARG A 296 6.77 -23.97 8.07
N LYS A 297 5.98 -24.30 9.10
CA LYS A 297 4.82 -25.22 8.96
C LYS A 297 3.76 -24.71 8.00
N ALA A 298 3.60 -23.39 7.88
CA ALA A 298 2.65 -22.79 6.94
C ALA A 298 3.15 -22.80 5.48
N CYS A 299 4.46 -22.99 5.26
CA CYS A 299 5.09 -23.02 3.95
C CYS A 299 5.27 -24.44 3.39
N VAL A 300 5.53 -24.52 2.09
CA VAL A 300 5.92 -25.73 1.36
C VAL A 300 7.26 -25.51 0.68
N SER A 301 8.18 -26.47 0.81
CA SER A 301 9.55 -26.39 0.26
C SER A 301 9.84 -27.44 -0.81
N THR A 302 9.06 -28.52 -0.84
CA THR A 302 9.22 -29.62 -1.80
C THR A 302 7.94 -29.86 -2.60
N THR A 303 8.10 -30.51 -3.75
CA THR A 303 6.94 -30.92 -4.57
C THR A 303 6.03 -31.88 -3.79
N GLU A 304 6.60 -32.74 -2.95
CA GLU A 304 5.88 -33.69 -2.11
C GLU A 304 5.04 -32.97 -1.03
N GLU A 305 5.59 -31.95 -0.38
CA GLU A 305 4.84 -31.11 0.58
C GLU A 305 3.72 -30.31 -0.11
N ALA A 306 3.96 -29.83 -1.33
CA ALA A 306 2.95 -29.15 -2.13
C ALA A 306 1.80 -30.09 -2.52
N LEU A 307 2.09 -31.33 -2.89
CA LEU A 307 1.11 -32.37 -3.17
C LEU A 307 0.28 -32.72 -1.93
N ALA A 308 0.93 -32.96 -0.79
CA ALA A 308 0.25 -33.25 0.47
C ALA A 308 -0.68 -32.10 0.88
N SER A 309 -0.23 -30.85 0.71
CA SER A 309 -1.03 -29.66 0.95
C SER A 309 -2.23 -29.58 -0.01
N CYS A 310 -2.06 -29.88 -1.30
CA CYS A 310 -3.17 -29.91 -2.26
C CYS A 310 -4.19 -31.01 -1.96
N GLN A 311 -3.77 -32.16 -1.42
CA GLN A 311 -4.68 -33.23 -0.99
C GLN A 311 -5.54 -32.80 0.21
N MET A 312 -4.98 -32.03 1.14
CA MET A 312 -5.72 -31.47 2.28
C MET A 312 -6.69 -30.37 1.84
N ILE A 313 -6.23 -29.45 0.99
CA ILE A 313 -6.96 -28.24 0.58
C ILE A 313 -8.00 -28.54 -0.53
N GLY A 314 -7.70 -29.51 -1.38
CA GLY A 314 -8.49 -29.88 -2.56
C GLY A 314 -8.20 -29.00 -3.79
N TYR A 315 -8.43 -29.56 -4.99
CA TYR A 315 -8.30 -28.88 -6.28
C TYR A 315 -9.59 -28.20 -6.78
N PRO A 316 -9.50 -27.11 -7.58
CA PRO A 316 -8.27 -26.43 -8.00
C PRO A 316 -7.61 -25.63 -6.86
N ALA A 317 -6.29 -25.48 -6.93
CA ALA A 317 -5.48 -24.76 -5.95
C ALA A 317 -4.51 -23.79 -6.65
N MET A 318 -3.89 -22.91 -5.87
CA MET A 318 -2.87 -21.96 -6.28
C MET A 318 -1.58 -22.21 -5.51
N ILE A 319 -0.48 -22.35 -6.25
CA ILE A 319 0.89 -22.28 -5.71
C ILE A 319 1.31 -20.82 -5.75
N LYS A 320 1.70 -20.25 -4.61
CA LYS A 320 2.11 -18.84 -4.52
C LYS A 320 3.44 -18.68 -3.78
N ALA A 321 4.36 -17.94 -4.37
CA ALA A 321 5.53 -17.39 -3.68
C ALA A 321 5.11 -16.16 -2.87
N SER A 322 5.54 -16.08 -1.60
CA SER A 322 5.18 -14.99 -0.70
C SER A 322 5.69 -13.63 -1.17
N TRP A 323 6.92 -13.57 -1.68
CA TRP A 323 7.57 -12.33 -2.16
C TRP A 323 7.32 -12.05 -3.65
N GLY A 324 6.38 -12.77 -4.27
CA GLY A 324 6.00 -12.57 -5.67
C GLY A 324 5.10 -11.34 -5.87
N GLY A 325 5.62 -10.31 -6.54
CA GLY A 325 4.86 -9.13 -6.98
C GLY A 325 4.34 -9.22 -8.42
N GLY A 326 3.20 -8.57 -8.71
CA GLY A 326 2.69 -8.40 -10.10
C GLY A 326 2.36 -9.70 -10.82
N GLY A 327 1.92 -10.74 -10.11
CA GLY A 327 1.58 -12.05 -10.68
C GLY A 327 2.75 -13.03 -10.84
N LYS A 328 3.98 -12.64 -10.50
CA LYS A 328 5.15 -13.55 -10.51
C LYS A 328 5.06 -14.58 -9.38
N GLY A 329 5.50 -15.81 -9.64
CA GLY A 329 5.49 -16.87 -8.63
C GLY A 329 4.09 -17.35 -8.27
N ILE A 330 3.11 -17.22 -9.16
CA ILE A 330 1.74 -17.67 -8.97
C ILE A 330 1.38 -18.69 -10.05
N ARG A 331 0.88 -19.87 -9.67
CA ARG A 331 0.43 -20.91 -10.61
C ARG A 331 -0.86 -21.56 -10.15
N LYS A 332 -1.82 -21.66 -11.07
CA LYS A 332 -3.01 -22.48 -10.89
C LYS A 332 -2.68 -23.94 -11.18
N VAL A 333 -3.15 -24.84 -10.31
CA VAL A 333 -3.01 -26.30 -10.46
C VAL A 333 -4.38 -26.96 -10.31
N ASN A 334 -4.67 -27.96 -11.14
CA ASN A 334 -5.94 -28.68 -11.14
C ASN A 334 -5.82 -30.14 -10.69
N ASN A 335 -4.59 -30.67 -10.63
CA ASN A 335 -4.30 -32.05 -10.25
C ASN A 335 -2.82 -32.19 -9.81
N ASP A 336 -2.44 -33.39 -9.38
CA ASP A 336 -1.08 -33.71 -8.92
C ASP A 336 -0.01 -33.51 -10.01
N ASP A 337 -0.32 -33.81 -11.28
CA ASP A 337 0.64 -33.65 -12.39
C ASP A 337 0.97 -32.18 -12.65
N ASP A 338 -0.05 -31.31 -12.58
CA ASP A 338 0.13 -29.85 -12.63
C ASP A 338 1.05 -29.38 -11.50
N VAL A 339 0.90 -29.90 -10.28
CA VAL A 339 1.77 -29.55 -9.14
C VAL A 339 3.22 -29.95 -9.41
N ARG A 340 3.46 -31.18 -9.89
CA ARG A 340 4.81 -31.67 -10.20
C ARG A 340 5.49 -30.83 -11.28
N ALA A 341 4.73 -30.39 -12.28
CA ALA A 341 5.24 -29.56 -13.37
C ALA A 341 5.48 -28.10 -12.94
N LEU A 342 4.56 -27.50 -12.20
CA LEU A 342 4.51 -26.04 -11.98
C LEU A 342 5.17 -25.58 -10.69
N PHE A 343 5.34 -26.46 -9.68
CA PHE A 343 5.96 -26.08 -8.41
C PHE A 343 7.41 -25.58 -8.59
N LYS A 344 8.22 -26.32 -9.36
CA LYS A 344 9.60 -25.93 -9.67
C LYS A 344 9.68 -24.63 -10.46
N GLN A 345 8.67 -24.34 -11.28
CA GLN A 345 8.59 -23.08 -12.00
C GLN A 345 8.40 -21.90 -11.03
N VAL A 346 7.53 -22.04 -10.03
CA VAL A 346 7.34 -21.00 -8.99
C VAL A 346 8.64 -20.78 -8.21
N GLN A 347 9.34 -21.86 -7.82
CA GLN A 347 10.64 -21.76 -7.15
C GLN A 347 11.69 -21.03 -8.00
N GLY A 348 11.73 -21.31 -9.31
CA GLY A 348 12.68 -20.66 -10.22
C GLY A 348 12.34 -19.19 -10.53
N GLU A 349 11.06 -18.82 -10.53
CA GLU A 349 10.62 -17.44 -10.79
C GLU A 349 10.91 -16.47 -9.64
N VAL A 350 10.81 -16.96 -8.40
CA VAL A 350 11.08 -16.16 -7.20
C VAL A 350 12.02 -16.93 -6.27
N PRO A 351 13.32 -17.01 -6.61
CA PRO A 351 14.28 -17.78 -5.83
C PRO A 351 14.37 -17.30 -4.37
N GLY A 352 14.39 -18.24 -3.43
CA GLY A 352 14.49 -17.96 -1.99
C GLY A 352 13.19 -17.52 -1.32
N SER A 353 12.13 -17.21 -2.08
CA SER A 353 10.83 -16.87 -1.49
C SER A 353 10.19 -18.11 -0.86
N PRO A 354 9.61 -17.98 0.35
CA PRO A 354 8.68 -18.97 0.88
C PRO A 354 7.54 -19.21 -0.10
N ILE A 355 7.09 -20.46 -0.21
CA ILE A 355 5.96 -20.86 -1.06
C ILE A 355 4.87 -21.43 -0.16
N PHE A 356 3.62 -21.17 -0.52
CA PHE A 356 2.45 -21.73 0.16
C PHE A 356 1.40 -22.14 -0.87
N ILE A 357 0.48 -23.01 -0.45
CA ILE A 357 -0.63 -23.50 -1.27
C ILE A 357 -1.92 -22.92 -0.71
N MET A 358 -2.81 -22.43 -1.57
CA MET A 358 -4.15 -22.00 -1.17
C MET A 358 -5.22 -22.51 -2.13
N ARG A 359 -6.44 -22.72 -1.63
CA ARG A 359 -7.63 -23.04 -2.42
C ARG A 359 -7.84 -21.96 -3.47
N LEU A 360 -8.17 -22.35 -4.70
CA LEU A 360 -8.66 -21.39 -5.69
C LEU A 360 -10.15 -21.13 -5.43
N ALA A 361 -10.49 -19.93 -4.96
CA ALA A 361 -11.86 -19.46 -4.95
C ALA A 361 -12.35 -19.27 -6.40
N SER A 362 -13.30 -20.09 -6.82
CA SER A 362 -13.95 -19.97 -8.12
C SER A 362 -15.21 -19.13 -7.98
N GLN A 363 -15.54 -18.31 -8.99
CA GLN A 363 -16.74 -17.46 -9.00
C GLN A 363 -16.87 -16.54 -7.75
N SER A 364 -15.74 -16.06 -7.23
CA SER A 364 -15.73 -15.11 -6.12
C SER A 364 -15.76 -13.66 -6.61
N ARG A 365 -16.32 -12.78 -5.77
CA ARG A 365 -16.16 -11.33 -5.88
C ARG A 365 -14.93 -10.90 -5.09
N HIS A 366 -14.24 -9.87 -5.57
CA HIS A 366 -13.16 -9.23 -4.84
C HIS A 366 -13.74 -8.01 -4.12
N LEU A 367 -13.87 -8.11 -2.81
CA LEU A 367 -14.45 -7.08 -1.96
C LEU A 367 -13.38 -6.46 -1.07
N GLU A 368 -13.57 -5.21 -0.70
CA GLU A 368 -12.60 -4.47 0.10
C GLU A 368 -13.28 -3.63 1.14
N VAL A 369 -12.57 -3.35 2.24
CA VAL A 369 -12.97 -2.34 3.22
C VAL A 369 -11.87 -1.30 3.35
N GLN A 370 -12.26 -0.04 3.14
CA GLN A 370 -11.44 1.11 3.43
C GLN A 370 -11.45 1.38 4.93
N LEU A 371 -10.27 1.41 5.52
CA LEU A 371 -10.08 1.82 6.90
C LEU A 371 -9.34 3.15 6.99
N LEU A 372 -9.58 3.84 8.10
CA LEU A 372 -8.76 4.95 8.60
C LEU A 372 -8.46 4.70 10.08
N CYS A 373 -7.18 4.75 10.45
CA CYS A 373 -6.69 4.44 11.79
C CYS A 373 -5.92 5.63 12.37
N ASP A 374 -6.14 5.97 13.63
CA ASP A 374 -5.33 7.00 14.32
C ASP A 374 -4.20 6.41 15.18
N GLN A 375 -3.41 7.30 15.78
CA GLN A 375 -2.28 6.95 16.65
C GLN A 375 -2.70 6.43 18.03
N TYR A 376 -4.01 6.37 18.33
CA TYR A 376 -4.55 5.98 19.63
C TYR A 376 -5.21 4.59 19.59
N GLY A 377 -5.07 3.87 18.48
CA GLY A 377 -5.64 2.54 18.28
C GLY A 377 -7.13 2.55 17.91
N ASN A 378 -7.68 3.70 17.52
CA ASN A 378 -9.02 3.77 16.97
C ASN A 378 -8.98 3.43 15.49
N VAL A 379 -9.97 2.65 15.06
CA VAL A 379 -10.12 2.22 13.66
C VAL A 379 -11.55 2.45 13.21
N ALA A 380 -11.71 3.24 12.15
CA ALA A 380 -12.95 3.44 11.44
C ALA A 380 -12.93 2.63 10.14
N ALA A 381 -14.00 1.85 9.91
CA ALA A 381 -14.31 1.37 8.57
C ALA A 381 -15.16 2.45 7.90
N LEU A 382 -14.67 3.01 6.80
CA LEU A 382 -15.36 4.11 6.11
C LEU A 382 -16.48 3.57 5.24
N HIS A 383 -16.14 2.70 4.28
CA HIS A 383 -17.07 1.96 3.46
C HIS A 383 -16.34 0.80 2.77
N SER A 384 -17.10 0.01 2.01
CA SER A 384 -16.63 -1.12 1.24
C SER A 384 -16.63 -0.84 -0.26
N ARG A 385 -15.78 -1.56 -1.01
CA ARG A 385 -15.70 -1.51 -2.48
C ARG A 385 -15.77 -2.92 -3.07
N ASP A 386 -16.26 -3.04 -4.30
CA ASP A 386 -16.21 -4.24 -5.14
C ASP A 386 -15.29 -3.95 -6.34
N CYS A 387 -14.16 -4.64 -6.40
CA CYS A 387 -13.15 -4.52 -7.45
C CYS A 387 -13.03 -5.82 -8.27
N SER A 388 -14.12 -6.57 -8.38
CA SER A 388 -14.17 -7.88 -9.06
C SER A 388 -13.81 -7.82 -10.54
N VAL A 389 -14.00 -6.68 -11.21
CA VAL A 389 -13.71 -6.54 -12.63
C VAL A 389 -12.22 -6.29 -12.84
N GLN A 390 -11.51 -7.39 -13.06
CA GLN A 390 -10.06 -7.40 -13.25
C GLN A 390 -9.68 -8.02 -14.59
N ARG A 391 -8.63 -7.50 -15.22
CA ARG A 391 -8.05 -8.08 -16.44
C ARG A 391 -6.59 -8.41 -16.19
N ARG A 392 -6.22 -9.69 -16.26
CA ARG A 392 -4.85 -10.18 -16.02
C ARG A 392 -4.28 -9.68 -14.68
N HIS A 393 -5.08 -9.76 -13.61
CA HIS A 393 -4.72 -9.31 -12.25
C HIS A 393 -4.55 -7.79 -12.07
N GLN A 394 -5.01 -6.99 -13.03
CA GLN A 394 -5.12 -5.53 -12.89
C GLN A 394 -6.58 -5.16 -12.63
N LYS A 395 -6.84 -4.33 -11.60
CA LYS A 395 -8.16 -3.73 -11.35
C LYS A 395 -8.49 -2.73 -12.46
N ILE A 396 -9.70 -2.83 -13.04
CA ILE A 396 -10.13 -2.02 -14.19
C ILE A 396 -11.41 -1.23 -13.91
N ILE A 397 -12.37 -1.84 -13.21
CA ILE A 397 -13.57 -1.16 -12.74
C ILE A 397 -13.69 -1.45 -11.26
N GLU A 398 -13.98 -0.41 -10.51
CA GLU A 398 -14.23 -0.50 -9.09
C GLU A 398 -15.54 0.21 -8.80
N GLU A 399 -16.31 -0.33 -7.87
CA GLU A 399 -17.61 0.21 -7.52
C GLU A 399 -17.79 0.17 -6.01
N GLY A 400 -18.66 1.03 -5.50
CA GLY A 400 -19.00 1.03 -4.09
C GLY A 400 -20.35 1.73 -3.84
N PRO A 401 -21.00 1.44 -2.69
CA PRO A 401 -20.60 0.44 -1.70
C PRO A 401 -20.80 -0.99 -2.22
N VAL A 402 -20.31 -2.01 -1.49
CA VAL A 402 -20.60 -3.41 -1.83
C VAL A 402 -22.11 -3.65 -1.80
N THR A 403 -22.66 -4.08 -2.94
CA THR A 403 -24.09 -4.41 -3.10
C THR A 403 -24.35 -5.90 -3.30
N VAL A 404 -23.32 -6.66 -3.67
CA VAL A 404 -23.43 -8.07 -4.02
C VAL A 404 -23.56 -9.00 -2.80
N ALA A 405 -23.06 -8.57 -1.64
CA ALA A 405 -23.15 -9.30 -0.38
C ALA A 405 -24.27 -8.73 0.51
N PRO A 406 -24.95 -9.56 1.34
CA PRO A 406 -25.88 -9.09 2.34
C PRO A 406 -25.27 -8.07 3.30
N ARG A 407 -26.06 -7.13 3.82
CA ARG A 407 -25.56 -6.04 4.69
C ARG A 407 -24.92 -6.57 5.96
N GLU A 408 -25.45 -7.67 6.49
CA GLU A 408 -24.93 -8.39 7.63
C GLU A 408 -23.52 -8.92 7.34
N THR A 409 -23.30 -9.52 6.17
CA THR A 409 -21.97 -9.96 5.74
C THR A 409 -21.01 -8.80 5.55
N VAL A 410 -21.45 -7.69 4.96
CA VAL A 410 -20.61 -6.48 4.82
C VAL A 410 -20.20 -5.94 6.19
N LYS A 411 -21.13 -5.92 7.17
CA LYS A 411 -20.84 -5.50 8.54
C LYS A 411 -19.81 -6.42 9.22
N GLU A 412 -19.91 -7.72 9.02
CA GLU A 412 -18.92 -8.67 9.54
C GLU A 412 -17.53 -8.46 8.91
N LEU A 413 -17.49 -8.20 7.60
CA LEU A 413 -16.27 -7.94 6.84
C LEU A 413 -15.60 -6.63 7.30
N GLU A 414 -16.38 -5.58 7.59
CA GLU A 414 -15.92 -4.33 8.21
C GLU A 414 -15.39 -4.56 9.64
N GLN A 415 -16.09 -5.35 10.45
CA GLN A 415 -15.63 -5.66 11.82
C GLN A 415 -14.34 -6.48 11.81
N ALA A 416 -14.22 -7.46 10.92
CA ALA A 416 -13.02 -8.26 10.74
C ALA A 416 -11.83 -7.39 10.32
N ALA A 417 -12.05 -6.46 9.37
CA ALA A 417 -11.04 -5.52 8.93
C ALA A 417 -10.55 -4.63 10.08
N ARG A 418 -11.47 -4.13 10.91
CA ARG A 418 -11.14 -3.32 12.10
C ARG A 418 -10.34 -4.11 13.13
N ARG A 419 -10.69 -5.37 13.39
CA ARG A 419 -9.93 -6.24 14.32
C ARG A 419 -8.50 -6.43 13.85
N LEU A 420 -8.30 -6.74 12.56
CA LEU A 420 -6.97 -6.93 11.99
C LEU A 420 -6.11 -5.67 12.07
N ALA A 421 -6.63 -4.53 11.63
CA ALA A 421 -5.89 -3.26 11.68
C ALA A 421 -5.56 -2.84 13.12
N LYS A 422 -6.47 -3.08 14.06
CA LYS A 422 -6.22 -2.82 15.48
C LYS A 422 -5.14 -3.75 16.05
N ALA A 423 -5.15 -5.03 15.67
CA ALA A 423 -4.18 -6.00 16.13
C ALA A 423 -2.75 -5.60 15.74
N VAL A 424 -2.53 -5.18 14.48
CA VAL A 424 -1.19 -4.80 13.99
C VAL A 424 -0.79 -3.35 14.33
N GLY A 425 -1.56 -2.64 15.15
CA GLY A 425 -1.27 -1.26 15.53
C GLY A 425 -1.23 -0.29 14.34
N TYR A 426 -2.10 -0.50 13.35
CA TYR A 426 -2.07 0.24 12.09
C TYR A 426 -2.38 1.74 12.29
N VAL A 427 -1.75 2.62 11.50
CA VAL A 427 -2.00 4.07 11.46
C VAL A 427 -2.18 4.54 10.02
N GLY A 428 -3.07 5.52 9.80
CA GLY A 428 -3.35 6.07 8.47
C GLY A 428 -4.41 5.28 7.69
N ALA A 429 -4.38 5.38 6.37
CA ALA A 429 -5.32 4.69 5.50
C ALA A 429 -4.87 3.25 5.23
N ALA A 430 -5.79 2.29 5.35
CA ALA A 430 -5.56 0.88 4.97
C ALA A 430 -6.70 0.39 4.08
N THR A 431 -6.41 -0.63 3.27
CA THR A 431 -7.47 -1.42 2.63
C THR A 431 -7.28 -2.88 2.97
N VAL A 432 -8.31 -3.50 3.55
CA VAL A 432 -8.36 -4.96 3.71
C VAL A 432 -9.12 -5.55 2.54
N GLU A 433 -8.47 -6.47 1.82
CA GLU A 433 -9.00 -7.14 0.64
C GLU A 433 -9.52 -8.54 1.01
N TYR A 434 -10.64 -8.92 0.40
CA TYR A 434 -11.35 -10.16 0.64
C TYR A 434 -11.81 -10.81 -0.66
N LEU A 435 -11.94 -12.13 -0.62
CA LEU A 435 -12.65 -12.93 -1.61
C LEU A 435 -14.00 -13.34 -1.03
N TYR A 436 -15.08 -12.97 -1.70
CA TYR A 436 -16.44 -13.33 -1.33
C TYR A 436 -16.99 -14.39 -2.28
N SER A 437 -17.37 -15.54 -1.75
CA SER A 437 -17.94 -16.65 -2.51
C SER A 437 -19.42 -16.40 -2.80
N MET A 438 -19.79 -16.30 -4.08
CA MET A 438 -21.18 -16.16 -4.49
C MET A 438 -22.01 -17.43 -4.23
N GLU A 439 -21.35 -18.58 -4.11
CA GLU A 439 -21.99 -19.88 -3.89
C GLU A 439 -22.32 -20.10 -2.41
N THR A 440 -21.36 -19.82 -1.53
CA THR A 440 -21.50 -20.10 -0.08
C THR A 440 -21.97 -18.89 0.72
N GLY A 441 -21.79 -17.67 0.18
CA GLY A 441 -22.03 -16.43 0.92
C GLY A 441 -20.95 -16.14 1.98
N GLU A 442 -19.85 -16.90 1.98
CA GLU A 442 -18.72 -16.71 2.89
C GLU A 442 -17.67 -15.76 2.29
N TYR A 443 -16.93 -15.07 3.15
CA TYR A 443 -15.81 -14.22 2.75
C TYR A 443 -14.51 -14.69 3.39
N TYR A 444 -13.39 -14.41 2.73
CA TYR A 444 -12.07 -14.81 3.17
C TYR A 444 -11.04 -13.72 2.89
N PHE A 445 -10.17 -13.46 3.86
CA PHE A 445 -9.07 -12.52 3.76
C PHE A 445 -8.13 -12.88 2.62
N LEU A 446 -7.71 -11.85 1.88
CA LEU A 446 -6.71 -11.95 0.83
C LEU A 446 -5.40 -11.28 1.25
N GLU A 447 -5.46 -9.98 1.55
CA GLU A 447 -4.33 -9.19 2.04
C GLU A 447 -4.79 -7.88 2.68
N LEU A 448 -3.88 -7.17 3.35
CA LEU A 448 -4.07 -5.80 3.80
C LEU A 448 -3.01 -4.94 3.11
N ASN A 449 -3.44 -4.01 2.27
CA ASN A 449 -2.54 -3.09 1.57
C ASN A 449 -2.16 -1.92 2.48
N PRO A 450 -0.86 -1.76 2.85
CA PRO A 450 -0.44 -0.80 3.86
C PRO A 450 -0.30 0.64 3.31
N ARG A 451 -1.28 1.08 2.52
CA ARG A 451 -1.28 2.36 1.79
C ARG A 451 -2.68 2.83 1.42
N LEU A 452 -2.78 4.09 1.00
CA LEU A 452 -3.97 4.57 0.27
C LEU A 452 -4.02 3.90 -1.11
N GLN A 453 -5.19 3.44 -1.52
CA GLN A 453 -5.39 2.87 -2.85
C GLN A 453 -5.76 3.94 -3.88
N VAL A 454 -5.54 3.69 -5.17
CA VAL A 454 -5.77 4.70 -6.22
C VAL A 454 -7.28 4.94 -6.43
N GLU A 455 -8.08 3.92 -6.20
CA GLU A 455 -9.54 3.87 -6.18
C GLU A 455 -10.22 4.51 -4.96
N HIS A 456 -9.44 5.04 -4.01
CA HIS A 456 -9.98 5.71 -2.82
C HIS A 456 -11.06 6.78 -3.10
N PRO A 457 -11.11 7.51 -4.24
CA PRO A 457 -12.18 8.46 -4.50
C PRO A 457 -13.57 7.84 -4.48
N VAL A 458 -13.72 6.53 -4.79
CA VAL A 458 -15.00 5.83 -4.62
C VAL A 458 -15.49 5.96 -3.19
N THR A 459 -14.63 5.63 -2.24
CA THR A 459 -14.95 5.73 -0.82
C THR A 459 -15.13 7.17 -0.38
N GLU A 460 -14.32 8.11 -0.89
CA GLU A 460 -14.51 9.54 -0.58
C GLU A 460 -15.90 10.03 -0.99
N TRP A 461 -16.39 9.63 -2.17
CA TRP A 461 -17.71 10.01 -2.67
C TRP A 461 -18.86 9.42 -1.85
N ILE A 462 -18.74 8.16 -1.40
CA ILE A 462 -19.79 7.49 -0.63
C ILE A 462 -19.79 7.96 0.83
N ALA A 463 -18.60 8.10 1.43
CA ALA A 463 -18.41 8.45 2.83
C ALA A 463 -18.45 9.96 3.08
N GLU A 464 -18.37 10.78 2.03
CA GLU A 464 -18.17 12.23 2.12
C GLU A 464 -16.92 12.63 2.93
N VAL A 465 -15.87 11.79 2.86
CA VAL A 465 -14.60 11.99 3.56
C VAL A 465 -13.50 12.31 2.56
N ASN A 466 -12.76 13.40 2.79
CA ASN A 466 -11.53 13.68 2.05
C ASN A 466 -10.37 12.87 2.66
N LEU A 467 -10.03 11.74 2.03
CA LEU A 467 -9.08 10.76 2.56
C LEU A 467 -7.63 11.30 2.65
N PRO A 468 -7.08 11.98 1.63
CA PRO A 468 -5.78 12.64 1.74
C PRO A 468 -5.69 13.65 2.89
N ALA A 469 -6.73 14.48 3.09
CA ALA A 469 -6.78 15.42 4.20
C ALA A 469 -6.90 14.70 5.56
N ALA A 470 -7.68 13.63 5.62
CA ALA A 470 -7.79 12.80 6.82
C ALA A 470 -6.45 12.15 7.19
N GLN A 471 -5.63 11.72 6.21
CA GLN A 471 -4.27 11.24 6.47
C GLN A 471 -3.39 12.34 7.07
N VAL A 472 -3.49 13.59 6.59
CA VAL A 472 -2.76 14.72 7.17
C VAL A 472 -3.22 14.98 8.62
N ALA A 473 -4.52 14.98 8.89
CA ALA A 473 -5.06 15.15 10.25
C ALA A 473 -4.60 14.05 11.22
N VAL A 474 -4.66 12.78 10.78
CA VAL A 474 -4.10 11.64 11.54
C VAL A 474 -2.60 11.79 11.75
N GLY A 475 -1.86 12.26 10.75
CA GLY A 475 -0.43 12.57 10.85
C GLY A 475 -0.14 13.66 11.88
N MET A 476 -1.04 14.63 12.03
CA MET A 476 -0.97 15.65 13.09
C MET A 476 -1.22 15.10 14.50
N GLY A 477 -1.62 13.83 14.62
CA GLY A 477 -1.99 13.19 15.89
C GLY A 477 -3.42 13.50 16.32
N ILE A 478 -4.29 13.94 15.41
CA ILE A 478 -5.71 14.19 15.70
C ILE A 478 -6.44 12.83 15.81
N PRO A 479 -7.18 12.56 16.90
CA PRO A 479 -7.94 11.32 17.04
C PRO A 479 -9.12 11.26 16.06
N LEU A 480 -9.53 10.06 15.64
CA LEU A 480 -10.52 9.88 14.56
C LEU A 480 -11.85 10.61 14.80
N TRP A 481 -12.32 10.70 16.05
CA TRP A 481 -13.58 11.38 16.40
C TRP A 481 -13.49 12.91 16.32
N GLN A 482 -12.30 13.47 16.12
CA GLN A 482 -12.08 14.91 15.91
C GLN A 482 -11.72 15.24 14.46
N VAL A 483 -11.45 14.24 13.60
CA VAL A 483 -11.12 14.49 12.19
C VAL A 483 -12.35 15.10 11.49
N PRO A 484 -12.27 16.34 10.97
CA PRO A 484 -13.39 16.99 10.31
C PRO A 484 -13.88 16.18 9.11
N GLY A 485 -15.20 16.06 8.96
CA GLY A 485 -15.83 15.17 7.96
C GLY A 485 -16.24 13.80 8.49
N ASN A 486 -15.69 13.33 9.61
CA ASN A 486 -16.14 12.07 10.25
C ASN A 486 -17.44 12.20 11.06
N ASN A 487 -17.96 13.42 11.26
CA ASN A 487 -19.18 13.67 12.05
C ASN A 487 -20.49 13.29 11.35
N TYR A 488 -20.43 12.88 10.07
CA TYR A 488 -21.59 12.45 9.30
C TYR A 488 -21.27 11.16 8.55
N ILE A 489 -21.09 10.04 9.25
CA ILE A 489 -21.31 8.72 8.62
C ILE A 489 -22.83 8.54 8.47
N ILE A 490 -23.43 9.29 7.55
CA ILE A 490 -24.80 9.09 7.10
C ILE A 490 -24.71 8.23 5.84
N VAL A 491 -25.43 7.11 5.85
CA VAL A 491 -25.52 6.18 4.72
C VAL A 491 -26.14 6.91 3.52
N SER A 492 -25.31 7.44 2.62
CA SER A 492 -25.74 8.01 1.35
C SER A 492 -25.76 6.90 0.30
N PHE A 493 -26.91 6.64 -0.31
CA PHE A 493 -27.08 5.62 -1.34
C PHE A 493 -26.79 6.21 -2.73
N LEU A 494 -25.50 6.35 -3.06
CA LEU A 494 -25.05 6.69 -4.40
C LEU A 494 -24.01 5.66 -4.85
N VAL A 495 -24.26 5.02 -6.00
CA VAL A 495 -23.31 4.09 -6.61
C VAL A 495 -22.30 4.90 -7.41
N THR A 496 -21.02 4.74 -7.12
CA THR A 496 -19.93 5.43 -7.84
C THR A 496 -19.13 4.43 -8.68
N PHE A 497 -18.80 4.80 -9.92
CA PHE A 497 -18.04 3.97 -10.86
C PHE A 497 -16.78 4.69 -11.37
N PRO A 498 -15.58 4.42 -10.86
CA PRO A 498 -14.33 4.66 -11.57
C PRO A 498 -14.12 3.59 -12.65
N CYS A 499 -13.86 4.07 -13.87
CA CYS A 499 -13.31 3.25 -14.95
C CYS A 499 -11.85 3.64 -15.16
N TYR A 500 -10.94 2.67 -15.14
CA TYR A 500 -9.58 2.89 -15.62
C TYR A 500 -9.62 2.98 -17.15
N PHE A 501 -9.43 4.18 -17.67
CA PHE A 501 -9.17 4.38 -19.09
C PHE A 501 -7.67 4.18 -19.34
N CYS A 502 -7.28 3.00 -19.84
CA CYS A 502 -5.99 2.89 -20.53
C CYS A 502 -6.15 3.51 -21.92
N ALA A 503 -5.32 4.50 -22.24
CA ALA A 503 -5.14 5.00 -23.60
C ALA A 503 -4.42 3.95 -24.47
#